data_AF-A0A0V1LZB2-F1
#
_entry.id   AF-A0A0V1LZB2-F1
#
_cell.length_a   1.000
_cell.length_b   1.000
_cell.length_c   1.000
_cell.angle_alpha   90.00
_cell.angle_beta   90.00
_cell.angle_gamma   90.00
#
_symmetry.space_group_name_H-M   'P 1'
#
loop_
_entity.id
_entity.type
_entity.pdbx_description
1 polymer ?
#
loop_
_entity_poly.entity_id
_entity_poly.type
_entity_poly.pdbx_seq_one_letter_code
_entity_poly.pdbx_strand_id
1 'polypeptide(L)'
;MTESSGICDIIPEMQICDFEFDPCGYSMNGINRKAFSTIHVTPEDGFSYASYEAMGFEPSTISYKNLIKRVLRCFEPVNFSVAVTIFGGRPFARSYGQKVYVDGYNCKDIVQQELP
;
A
#
# COMPACT_ATOMS: atom_id res chain seq x y z
N MET A 1 2.14 17.03 5.08
CA MET A 1 1.95 15.68 5.64
C MET A 1 2.81 14.60 4.98
N THR A 2 3.02 14.65 3.67
CA THR A 2 3.77 13.63 2.89
C THR A 2 5.18 13.31 3.45
N GLU A 3 6.00 14.33 3.72
CA GLU A 3 7.37 14.12 4.21
C GLU A 3 7.39 13.65 5.67
N SER A 4 6.64 14.32 6.54
CA SER A 4 6.66 14.05 7.98
C SER A 4 6.09 12.69 8.38
N SER A 5 5.21 12.10 7.55
CA SER A 5 4.64 10.77 7.75
C SER A 5 5.46 9.64 7.11
N GLY A 6 6.54 9.98 6.38
CA GLY A 6 7.34 9.01 5.63
C GLY A 6 6.65 8.47 4.36
N ILE A 7 5.53 9.06 3.92
CA ILE A 7 4.85 8.66 2.69
C ILE A 7 5.75 8.80 1.46
N CYS A 8 6.61 9.83 1.43
CA CYS A 8 7.61 10.01 0.37
C CYS A 8 8.58 8.82 0.23
N ASP A 9 8.78 8.05 1.29
CA ASP A 9 9.74 6.94 1.30
C ASP A 9 9.12 5.61 0.87
N ILE A 10 7.79 5.54 0.68
CA ILE A 10 7.11 4.29 0.28
C ILE A 10 7.61 3.85 -1.11
N ILE A 11 7.69 4.79 -2.05
CA ILE A 11 8.31 4.63 -3.37
C ILE A 11 9.00 5.97 -3.72
N PRO A 12 10.29 6.14 -3.38
CA PRO A 12 11.00 7.42 -3.51
C PRO A 12 11.04 7.98 -4.93
N GLU A 13 10.90 7.13 -5.94
CA GLU A 13 10.94 7.53 -7.35
C GLU A 13 9.62 8.12 -7.86
N MET A 14 8.55 8.12 -7.04
CA MET A 14 7.27 8.70 -7.44
C MET A 14 7.23 10.20 -7.27
N GLN A 15 6.71 10.88 -8.30
CA GLN A 15 6.27 12.25 -8.17
C GLN A 15 4.92 12.28 -7.46
N ILE A 16 4.87 12.95 -6.31
CA ILE A 16 3.69 13.01 -5.45
C ILE A 16 2.92 14.31 -5.70
N CYS A 17 1.61 14.19 -5.83
CA CYS A 17 0.64 15.28 -5.78
C CYS A 17 -0.27 15.00 -4.58
N ASP A 18 -0.09 15.75 -3.50
CA ASP A 18 -0.84 15.60 -2.25
C ASP A 18 -1.84 16.73 -2.02
N PHE A 19 -2.78 16.47 -1.13
CA PHE A 19 -3.79 17.42 -0.71
C PHE A 19 -4.17 17.18 0.75
N GLU A 20 -4.15 18.24 1.55
CA GLU A 20 -4.60 18.25 2.94
C GLU A 20 -6.01 18.85 2.99
N PHE A 21 -6.97 18.11 3.56
CA PHE A 21 -8.37 18.56 3.64
C PHE A 21 -8.64 19.30 4.95
N ASP A 22 -9.62 20.20 4.89
CA ASP A 22 -10.16 20.93 6.03
C ASP A 22 -11.56 20.38 6.39
N PRO A 23 -11.86 20.09 7.67
CA PRO A 23 -11.05 20.33 8.86
C PRO A 23 -9.94 19.28 9.11
N CYS A 24 -10.01 18.12 8.47
CA CYS A 24 -8.97 17.10 8.51
C CYS A 24 -9.10 16.14 7.32
N GLY A 25 -8.09 15.31 7.12
CA GLY A 25 -8.03 14.34 6.02
C GLY A 25 -6.82 14.59 5.12
N TYR A 26 -6.39 13.54 4.43
CA TYR A 26 -5.27 13.62 3.50
C TYR A 26 -5.48 12.68 2.32
N SER A 27 -5.10 13.12 1.13
CA SER A 27 -5.00 12.26 -0.04
C SER A 27 -3.75 12.59 -0.83
N MET A 28 -3.21 11.60 -1.52
CA MET A 28 -2.19 11.85 -2.53
C MET A 28 -2.32 10.87 -3.69
N ASN A 29 -1.79 11.30 -4.83
CA ASN A 29 -1.50 10.46 -5.97
C ASN A 29 0.00 10.50 -6.24
N GLY A 30 0.58 9.34 -6.54
CA GLY A 30 1.97 9.15 -6.93
C GLY A 30 2.06 8.59 -8.34
N ILE A 31 2.92 9.17 -9.17
CA ILE A 31 3.19 8.65 -10.52
C ILE A 31 4.69 8.42 -10.73
N ASN A 32 5.03 7.31 -11.39
CA ASN A 32 6.38 7.08 -11.92
C ASN A 32 6.29 6.25 -13.21
N ARG A 33 6.47 6.90 -14.37
CA ARG A 33 6.29 6.27 -15.69
C ARG A 33 4.90 5.64 -15.83
N LYS A 34 4.81 4.30 -15.84
CA LYS A 34 3.56 3.53 -15.93
C LYS A 34 3.00 3.15 -14.56
N ALA A 35 3.76 3.36 -13.50
CA ALA A 35 3.34 3.03 -12.15
C ALA A 35 2.56 4.17 -11.52
N PHE A 36 1.54 3.80 -10.75
CA PHE A 36 0.65 4.70 -10.04
C PHE A 36 0.47 4.21 -8.61
N SER A 37 0.32 5.14 -7.66
CA SER A 37 -0.18 4.84 -6.33
C SER A 37 -1.11 5.94 -5.83
N THR A 38 -1.98 5.60 -4.89
CA THR A 38 -2.83 6.59 -4.21
C THR A 38 -3.00 6.24 -2.74
N ILE A 39 -3.15 7.27 -1.92
CA ILE A 39 -3.45 7.18 -0.50
C ILE A 39 -4.68 8.02 -0.21
N HIS A 40 -5.54 7.50 0.66
CA HIS A 40 -6.63 8.25 1.28
C HIS A 40 -6.61 7.99 2.79
N VAL A 41 -6.64 9.06 3.60
CA VAL A 41 -6.58 9.01 5.06
C VAL A 41 -7.77 9.74 5.67
N THR A 42 -8.46 9.04 6.55
CA THR A 42 -9.51 9.51 7.47
C THR A 42 -8.91 9.42 8.88
N PRO A 43 -8.33 10.51 9.43
CA PRO A 43 -7.51 10.46 10.64
C PRO A 43 -8.31 10.43 11.96
N GLU A 44 -9.63 10.56 11.90
CA GLU A 44 -10.46 10.76 13.08
C GLU A 44 -10.38 9.61 14.10
N ASP A 45 -10.28 9.98 15.38
CA ASP A 45 -10.12 9.02 16.47
C ASP A 45 -11.37 8.13 16.64
N GLY A 46 -11.14 6.84 16.90
CA GLY A 46 -12.18 5.82 17.03
C GLY A 46 -12.76 5.29 15.71
N PHE A 47 -12.47 5.92 14.56
CA PHE A 47 -12.89 5.46 13.23
C PHE A 47 -11.84 5.73 12.15
N SER A 48 -10.57 5.76 12.56
CA SER A 48 -9.43 6.01 11.69
C SER A 48 -9.32 4.98 10.57
N TYR A 49 -9.06 5.43 9.35
CA TYR A 49 -8.84 4.58 8.19
C TYR A 49 -7.78 5.15 7.26
N ALA A 50 -6.97 4.26 6.67
CA ALA A 50 -6.05 4.61 5.61
C ALA A 50 -6.06 3.52 4.53
N SER A 51 -6.10 3.92 3.27
CA SER A 51 -5.89 3.03 2.13
C SER A 51 -4.59 3.36 1.41
N TYR A 52 -3.93 2.33 0.89
CA TYR A 52 -2.82 2.45 -0.06
C TYR A 52 -3.10 1.52 -1.22
N GLU A 53 -3.13 2.07 -2.43
CA GLU A 53 -3.24 1.31 -3.67
C GLU A 53 -2.03 1.60 -4.55
N ALA A 54 -1.53 0.57 -5.24
CA ALA A 54 -0.37 0.70 -6.10
C ALA A 54 -0.49 -0.27 -7.28
N MET A 55 -0.25 0.20 -8.50
CA MET A 55 -0.34 -0.58 -9.73
C MET A 55 0.71 -0.17 -10.78
N GLY A 56 0.86 -0.98 -11.83
CA GLY A 56 1.76 -0.68 -12.95
C GLY A 56 3.23 -0.94 -12.68
N PHE A 57 3.55 -1.72 -11.63
CA PHE A 57 4.91 -2.16 -11.31
C PHE A 57 5.21 -3.52 -11.91
N GLU A 58 6.47 -3.71 -12.29
CA GLU A 58 7.00 -5.04 -12.55
C GLU A 58 7.19 -5.77 -11.21
N PRO A 59 6.57 -6.94 -10.96
CA PRO A 59 6.71 -7.67 -9.70
C PRO A 59 8.15 -8.06 -9.34
N SER A 60 9.08 -7.90 -10.29
CA SER A 60 10.51 -8.13 -10.14
C SER A 60 11.27 -6.93 -9.55
N THR A 61 10.77 -5.71 -9.72
CA THR A 61 11.48 -4.47 -9.36
C THR A 61 11.12 -3.99 -7.97
N ILE A 62 9.94 -4.37 -7.46
CA ILE A 62 9.49 -4.01 -6.12
C ILE A 62 9.33 -5.27 -5.27
N SER A 63 10.01 -5.27 -4.12
CA SER A 63 9.80 -6.31 -3.11
C SER A 63 8.46 -6.07 -2.41
N TYR A 64 7.51 -6.98 -2.63
CA TYR A 64 6.18 -6.95 -2.02
C TYR A 64 6.23 -6.80 -0.50
N LYS A 65 7.08 -7.59 0.18
CA LYS A 65 7.29 -7.51 1.63
C LYS A 65 7.79 -6.14 2.07
N ASN A 66 8.75 -5.56 1.34
CA ASN A 66 9.29 -4.25 1.71
C ASN A 66 8.29 -3.14 1.44
N LEU A 67 7.50 -3.23 0.37
CA LEU A 67 6.42 -2.28 0.09
C LEU A 67 5.42 -2.24 1.24
N ILE A 68 4.89 -3.40 1.66
CA ILE A 68 3.98 -3.50 2.81
C ILE A 68 4.64 -2.91 4.06
N LYS A 69 5.90 -3.29 4.36
CA LYS A 69 6.60 -2.77 5.54
C LYS A 69 6.73 -1.24 5.52
N ARG A 70 6.99 -0.62 4.36
CA ARG A 70 7.09 0.84 4.25
C ARG A 70 5.74 1.52 4.46
N VAL A 71 4.67 1.00 3.87
CA VAL A 71 3.30 1.50 4.10
C VAL A 71 2.93 1.40 5.58
N LEU A 72 3.17 0.26 6.21
CA LEU A 72 2.82 0.05 7.63
C LEU A 72 3.60 0.95 8.58
N ARG A 73 4.83 1.37 8.24
CA ARG A 73 5.58 2.35 9.05
C ARG A 73 4.97 3.74 9.04
N CYS A 74 4.18 4.09 8.03
CA CYS A 74 3.52 5.40 7.96
C CYS A 74 2.27 5.47 8.85
N PHE A 75 1.58 4.34 9.03
CA PHE A 75 0.23 4.31 9.62
C PHE A 75 0.12 3.51 10.92
N GLU A 76 1.02 2.55 11.13
CA GLU A 76 1.05 1.65 12.30
C GLU A 76 -0.34 1.14 12.74
N PRO A 77 -1.18 0.61 11.83
CA PRO A 77 -2.57 0.30 12.13
C PRO A 77 -2.68 -0.87 13.11
N VAL A 78 -3.76 -0.94 13.89
CA VAL A 78 -4.03 -2.11 14.76
C VAL A 78 -4.33 -3.37 13.93
N ASN A 79 -5.05 -3.21 12.82
CA ASN A 79 -5.35 -4.27 11.86
C ASN A 79 -5.26 -3.72 10.44
N PHE A 80 -4.89 -4.55 9.47
CA PHE A 80 -4.92 -4.19 8.05
C PHE A 80 -5.23 -5.42 7.20
N SER A 81 -5.67 -5.17 5.96
CA SER A 81 -5.87 -6.18 4.93
C SER A 81 -5.01 -5.84 3.72
N VAL A 82 -4.58 -6.86 2.98
CA VAL A 82 -3.89 -6.68 1.70
C VAL A 82 -4.61 -7.51 0.65
N ALA A 83 -4.99 -6.87 -0.45
CA ALA A 83 -5.53 -7.52 -1.62
C ALA A 83 -4.53 -7.37 -2.77
N VAL A 84 -4.31 -8.46 -3.51
CA VAL A 84 -3.44 -8.47 -4.68
C VAL A 84 -4.20 -9.10 -5.83
N THR A 85 -4.36 -8.35 -6.91
CA THR A 85 -4.89 -8.84 -8.18
C THR A 85 -3.75 -9.09 -9.16
N ILE A 86 -3.73 -10.27 -9.76
CA ILE A 86 -2.61 -10.72 -10.61
C ILE A 86 -3.18 -11.21 -11.93
N PHE A 87 -2.87 -10.50 -13.00
CA PHE A 87 -3.23 -10.90 -14.36
C PHE A 87 -2.22 -11.93 -14.89
N GLY A 88 -2.69 -12.91 -15.66
CA GLY A 88 -1.86 -13.98 -16.23
C GLY A 88 -1.64 -15.20 -15.32
N GLY A 89 -2.16 -15.18 -14.09
CA GLY A 89 -2.16 -16.33 -13.17
C GLY A 89 -0.96 -16.42 -12.22
N ARG A 90 -0.94 -17.48 -11.39
CA ARG A 90 0.01 -17.67 -10.28
C ARG A 90 1.50 -17.52 -10.65
N PRO A 91 2.01 -17.98 -11.81
CA PRO A 91 3.43 -17.81 -12.15
C PRO A 91 3.88 -16.35 -12.20
N PHE A 92 2.98 -15.43 -12.58
CA PHE A 92 3.26 -13.99 -12.64
C PHE A 92 3.21 -13.32 -11.27
N ALA A 93 2.60 -13.97 -10.28
CA ALA A 93 2.48 -13.46 -8.93
C ALA A 93 3.81 -13.27 -8.22
N ARG A 94 4.80 -14.14 -8.51
CA ARG A 94 6.08 -14.18 -7.78
C ARG A 94 5.86 -14.15 -6.27
N SER A 95 6.42 -13.16 -5.56
CA SER A 95 6.27 -12.99 -4.12
C SER A 95 4.93 -12.38 -3.70
N TYR A 96 4.18 -11.75 -4.62
CA TYR A 96 2.91 -11.09 -4.34
C TYR A 96 1.77 -12.07 -4.03
N GLY A 97 1.93 -13.34 -4.42
CA GLY A 97 0.98 -14.41 -4.07
C GLY A 97 1.33 -15.15 -2.78
N GLN A 98 2.33 -14.68 -2.01
CA GLN A 98 2.83 -15.37 -0.83
C GLN A 98 2.45 -14.65 0.47
N LYS A 99 2.32 -15.43 1.55
CA LYS A 99 2.16 -14.89 2.90
C LYS A 99 3.35 -13.99 3.25
N VAL A 100 3.08 -12.79 3.77
CA VAL A 100 4.10 -11.86 4.23
C VAL A 100 4.16 -11.87 5.75
N TYR A 101 5.36 -12.09 6.28
CA TYR A 101 5.64 -11.92 7.70
C TYR A 101 6.08 -10.48 7.96
N VAL A 102 5.30 -9.78 8.78
CA VAL A 102 5.58 -8.41 9.25
C VAL A 102 5.71 -8.45 10.76
N ASP A 103 6.81 -7.90 11.27
CA ASP A 103 7.08 -7.85 12.70
C ASP A 103 6.00 -7.02 13.40
N GLY A 104 5.46 -7.52 14.52
CA GLY A 104 4.34 -6.88 15.23
C GLY A 104 2.95 -7.27 14.74
N TYR A 105 2.83 -7.99 13.61
CA TYR A 105 1.54 -8.39 13.05
C TYR A 105 1.41 -9.91 12.90
N ASN A 106 0.22 -10.42 13.22
CA ASN A 106 -0.15 -11.81 13.00
C ASN A 106 -1.21 -11.91 11.90
N CYS A 107 -0.90 -12.66 10.84
CA CYS A 107 -1.85 -12.95 9.78
C CYS A 107 -2.90 -13.95 10.27
N LYS A 108 -4.17 -13.49 10.32
CA LYS A 108 -5.33 -14.28 10.74
C LYS A 108 -5.86 -15.17 9.62
N ASP A 109 -6.09 -14.59 8.45
CA ASP A 109 -6.74 -15.25 7.33
C ASP A 109 -6.01 -14.99 6.01
N ILE A 110 -6.07 -15.96 5.10
CA ILE A 110 -5.60 -15.85 3.71
C ILE A 110 -6.63 -16.53 2.82
N VAL A 111 -7.10 -15.81 1.81
CA VAL A 111 -8.02 -16.32 0.80
C VAL A 111 -7.37 -16.14 -0.57
N GLN A 112 -7.43 -17.20 -1.39
CA GLN A 112 -7.05 -17.15 -2.78
C GLN A 112 -8.24 -17.58 -3.64
N GLN A 113 -8.59 -16.76 -4.62
CA GLN A 113 -9.70 -17.00 -5.53
C GLN A 113 -9.27 -16.70 -6.96
N GLU A 114 -9.62 -17.61 -7.88
CA GLU A 114 -9.53 -17.34 -9.32
C GLU A 114 -10.79 -16.58 -9.73
N LEU A 115 -10.59 -15.45 -10.41
CA LEU A 115 -11.66 -14.59 -10.93
C LEU A 115 -11.73 -14.78 -12.45
N PRO A 116 -12.93 -14.67 -13.05
CA PRO A 116 -13.14 -14.83 -14.49
C PRO A 116 -12.41 -13.79 -15.33
#